data_AF-A0A1I4XFA0-F1
#
_entry.id   AF-A0A1I4XFA0-F1
#
_cell.length_a   1.000
_cell.length_b   1.000
_cell.length_c   1.000
_cell.angle_alpha   90.00
_cell.angle_beta   90.00
_cell.angle_gamma   90.00
#
_symmetry.space_group_name_H-M   'P 1'
#
loop_
_entity.id
_entity.type
_entity.pdbx_description
1 polymer ?
#
loop_
_entity_poly.entity_id
_entity_poly.type
_entity_poly.pdbx_seq_one_letter_code
_entity_poly.pdbx_strand_id
1 'polypeptide(L)'
;MQQTAAVVEAYGLTDSPVGQLAWIVEKFKELTDPEDGLPEDSVDRDRMLTNVSLYWFTGTAASAAQIYYEEISASSWGETGGGGAKVPTAVLVSAHDVAVRLWAERDHDIVRWTELDRGGHFLSLEAPEAFVVDVREFFRDLWSR
;
A
#
# COMPACT_ATOMS: atom_id res chain seq x y z
N MET A 1 -15.40 -6.25 3.48
CA MET A 1 -16.32 -6.74 2.43
C MET A 1 -15.59 -7.68 1.48
N GLN A 2 -14.47 -7.23 0.91
CA GLN A 2 -13.59 -8.01 0.02
C GLN A 2 -13.19 -9.40 0.56
N GLN A 3 -13.03 -9.56 1.87
CA GLN A 3 -12.68 -10.84 2.50
C GLN A 3 -13.78 -11.93 2.43
N THR A 4 -15.05 -11.55 2.38
CA THR A 4 -16.19 -12.49 2.54
C THR A 4 -17.17 -12.46 1.37
N ALA A 5 -17.14 -11.40 0.56
CA ALA A 5 -18.09 -11.19 -0.54
C ALA A 5 -17.44 -10.52 -1.77
N ALA A 6 -16.15 -10.76 -2.03
CA ALA A 6 -15.39 -10.17 -3.14
C ALA A 6 -16.13 -10.21 -4.49
N VAL A 7 -16.73 -11.36 -4.83
CA VAL A 7 -17.41 -11.55 -6.12
C VAL A 7 -18.64 -10.64 -6.25
N VAL A 8 -19.38 -10.45 -5.16
CA VAL A 8 -20.60 -9.62 -5.16
C VAL A 8 -20.26 -8.13 -5.26
N GLU A 9 -19.24 -7.69 -4.52
CA GLU A 9 -18.69 -6.33 -4.59
C GLU A 9 -18.18 -6.04 -6.00
N ALA A 10 -17.44 -6.98 -6.60
CA ALA A 10 -16.83 -6.80 -7.90
C ALA A 10 -17.84 -6.63 -9.03
N TYR A 11 -19.02 -7.27 -8.98
CA TYR A 11 -20.08 -7.01 -9.97
C TYR A 11 -20.51 -5.55 -9.95
N GLY A 12 -20.70 -4.95 -8.76
CA GLY A 12 -21.07 -3.54 -8.63
C GLY A 12 -19.98 -2.58 -9.12
N LEU A 13 -18.70 -2.92 -8.86
CA LEU A 13 -17.56 -2.12 -9.31
C LEU A 13 -17.31 -2.25 -10.81
N THR A 14 -17.60 -3.40 -11.42
CA THR A 14 -17.36 -3.62 -12.85
C THR A 14 -18.50 -3.08 -13.73
N ASP A 15 -19.73 -3.01 -13.20
CA ASP A 15 -20.91 -2.56 -13.96
C ASP A 15 -21.16 -1.04 -13.85
N SER A 16 -20.49 -0.35 -12.91
CA SER A 16 -20.65 1.10 -12.68
C SER A 16 -19.30 1.81 -12.53
N PRO A 17 -18.89 2.64 -13.52
CA PRO A 17 -17.64 3.39 -13.41
C PRO A 17 -17.69 4.43 -12.28
N VAL A 18 -18.89 4.96 -11.98
CA VAL A 18 -19.10 5.88 -10.85
C VAL A 18 -19.01 5.14 -9.50
N GLY A 19 -19.54 3.91 -9.43
CA GLY A 19 -19.42 3.07 -8.25
C GLY A 19 -17.96 2.72 -7.95
N GLN A 20 -17.20 2.32 -8.97
CA GLN A 20 -15.77 2.03 -8.83
C GLN A 20 -14.96 3.26 -8.41
N LEU A 21 -15.25 4.42 -9.03
CA LEU A 21 -14.61 5.68 -8.68
C LEU A 21 -14.85 6.03 -7.21
N ALA A 22 -16.11 5.99 -6.76
CA ALA A 22 -16.46 6.32 -5.39
C ALA A 22 -15.77 5.40 -4.38
N TRP A 23 -15.76 4.09 -4.64
CA TRP A 23 -15.12 3.10 -3.78
C TRP A 23 -13.60 3.30 -3.66
N ILE A 24 -12.91 3.57 -4.77
CA ILE A 24 -11.46 3.77 -4.77
C ILE A 24 -11.09 5.13 -4.14
N VAL A 25 -11.82 6.20 -4.46
CA VAL A 25 -11.54 7.55 -3.93
C VAL A 25 -11.82 7.64 -2.44
N GLU A 26 -12.82 6.90 -1.92
CA GLU A 26 -13.01 6.77 -0.47
C GLU A 26 -11.73 6.29 0.23
N LYS A 27 -11.00 5.34 -0.35
CA LYS A 27 -9.71 4.87 0.21
C LYS A 27 -8.60 5.90 0.13
N PHE A 28 -8.55 6.71 -0.93
CA PHE A 28 -7.65 7.86 -0.94
C PHE A 28 -8.01 8.87 0.15
N LYS A 29 -9.29 9.16 0.36
CA LYS A 29 -9.72 10.08 1.43
C LYS A 29 -9.43 9.55 2.83
N GLU A 30 -9.61 8.25 3.07
CA GLU A 30 -9.37 7.62 4.37
C GLU A 30 -7.87 7.49 4.72
N LEU A 31 -7.00 7.34 3.72
CA LEU A 31 -5.62 6.87 3.94
C LEU A 31 -4.53 7.89 3.53
N THR A 32 -4.90 9.09 3.07
CA THR A 32 -3.94 10.16 2.77
C THR A 32 -3.78 11.12 3.96
N ASP A 33 -2.65 11.81 4.01
CA ASP A 33 -2.34 12.85 5.00
C ASP A 33 -2.41 14.24 4.34
N PRO A 34 -3.13 15.23 4.90
CA PRO A 34 -3.84 15.20 6.19
C PRO A 34 -5.24 14.57 6.13
N GLU A 35 -5.62 13.86 7.20
CA GLU A 35 -6.90 13.13 7.31
C GLU A 35 -8.14 14.03 7.08
N ASP A 36 -8.08 15.28 7.53
CA ASP A 36 -9.16 16.26 7.37
C ASP A 36 -9.23 16.87 5.95
N GLY A 37 -8.17 16.74 5.14
CA GLY A 37 -8.03 17.35 3.81
C GLY A 37 -8.77 16.59 2.70
N LEU A 38 -8.87 17.18 1.50
CA LEU A 38 -9.36 16.42 0.35
C LEU A 38 -8.24 15.50 -0.18
N PRO A 39 -8.56 14.31 -0.72
CA PRO A 39 -7.52 13.43 -1.26
C PRO A 39 -6.74 14.08 -2.40
N GLU A 40 -7.35 15.02 -3.15
CA GLU A 40 -6.65 15.81 -4.18
C GLU A 40 -5.63 16.81 -3.64
N ASP A 41 -5.67 17.15 -2.34
CA ASP A 41 -4.67 18.02 -1.71
C ASP A 41 -3.34 17.26 -1.51
N SER A 42 -3.41 15.93 -1.37
CA SER A 42 -2.25 15.04 -1.12
C SER A 42 -1.81 14.27 -2.36
N VAL A 43 -2.76 13.85 -3.22
CA VAL A 43 -2.47 13.10 -4.44
C VAL A 43 -3.15 13.79 -5.63
N ASP A 44 -2.37 14.13 -6.65
CA ASP A 44 -2.90 14.75 -7.86
C ASP A 44 -4.10 13.99 -8.44
N ARG A 45 -5.16 14.74 -8.80
CA ARG A 45 -6.43 14.19 -9.25
C ARG A 45 -6.27 13.30 -10.49
N ASP A 46 -5.43 13.70 -11.44
CA ASP A 46 -5.23 12.91 -12.67
C ASP A 46 -4.51 11.61 -12.37
N ARG A 47 -3.61 11.58 -11.38
CA ARG A 47 -3.02 10.32 -10.89
C ARG A 47 -4.05 9.39 -10.26
N MET A 48 -4.95 9.91 -9.44
CA MET A 48 -6.04 9.11 -8.87
C MET A 48 -6.97 8.56 -9.98
N LEU A 49 -7.39 9.41 -10.91
CA LEU A 49 -8.24 9.00 -12.03
C LEU A 49 -7.53 8.02 -12.96
N THR A 50 -6.21 8.14 -13.13
CA THR A 50 -5.41 7.15 -13.86
C THR A 50 -5.47 5.79 -13.18
N ASN A 51 -5.32 5.74 -11.85
CA ASN A 51 -5.44 4.48 -11.11
C ASN A 51 -6.84 3.87 -11.26
N VAL A 52 -7.91 4.65 -11.10
CA VAL A 52 -9.29 4.18 -11.32
C VAL A 52 -9.50 3.69 -12.74
N SER A 53 -8.95 4.38 -13.73
CA SER A 53 -9.04 4.01 -15.14
C SER A 53 -8.33 2.69 -15.44
N LEU A 54 -7.20 2.41 -14.80
CA LEU A 54 -6.50 1.15 -14.94
C LEU A 54 -7.37 -0.02 -14.48
N TYR A 55 -8.01 0.09 -13.31
CA TYR A 55 -8.95 -0.93 -12.83
C TYR A 55 -10.14 -1.11 -13.78
N TRP A 56 -10.71 0.00 -14.27
CA TRP A 56 -11.85 -0.01 -15.18
C TRP A 56 -11.52 -0.69 -16.52
N PHE A 57 -10.50 -0.21 -17.23
CA PHE A 57 -10.20 -0.69 -18.57
C PHE A 57 -9.63 -2.10 -18.61
N THR A 58 -9.08 -2.58 -17.49
CA THR A 58 -8.58 -3.96 -17.39
C THR A 58 -9.58 -4.93 -16.78
N GLY A 59 -10.70 -4.44 -16.22
CA GLY A 59 -11.71 -5.28 -15.58
C GLY A 59 -11.18 -6.05 -14.35
N THR A 60 -10.27 -5.45 -13.59
CA THR A 60 -9.49 -6.15 -12.55
C THR A 60 -10.01 -6.00 -11.13
N ALA A 61 -11.15 -5.31 -10.90
CA ALA A 61 -11.72 -5.15 -9.57
C ALA A 61 -11.91 -6.49 -8.82
N ALA A 62 -12.42 -7.52 -9.51
CA ALA A 62 -12.62 -8.86 -8.94
C ALA A 62 -11.29 -9.56 -8.60
N SER A 63 -10.34 -9.58 -9.55
CA SER A 63 -9.08 -10.29 -9.38
C SER A 63 -8.18 -9.64 -8.33
N ALA A 64 -8.21 -8.31 -8.21
CA ALA A 64 -7.51 -7.62 -7.11
C ALA A 64 -8.14 -7.92 -5.76
N ALA A 65 -9.48 -7.95 -5.65
CA ALA A 65 -10.17 -8.28 -4.40
C ALA A 65 -9.95 -9.73 -3.94
N GLN A 66 -9.69 -10.66 -4.88
CA GLN A 66 -9.46 -12.07 -4.60
C GLN A 66 -8.25 -12.32 -3.68
N ILE A 67 -7.22 -11.46 -3.74
CA ILE A 67 -6.02 -11.58 -2.88
C ILE A 67 -6.41 -11.60 -1.39
N TYR A 68 -7.41 -10.80 -0.99
CA TYR A 68 -7.86 -10.75 0.40
C TYR A 68 -8.51 -12.06 0.86
N TYR A 69 -9.24 -12.74 -0.03
CA TYR A 69 -9.78 -14.06 0.27
C TYR A 69 -8.66 -15.10 0.37
N GLU A 70 -7.71 -15.06 -0.56
CA GLU A 70 -6.57 -15.97 -0.60
C GLU A 70 -5.68 -15.83 0.64
N GLU A 71 -5.33 -14.60 1.04
CA GLU A 71 -4.52 -14.32 2.23
C GLU A 71 -5.15 -14.91 3.50
N ILE A 72 -6.45 -14.73 3.70
CA ILE A 72 -7.16 -15.30 4.86
C ILE A 72 -7.22 -16.81 4.78
N SER A 73 -7.49 -17.36 3.60
CA SER A 73 -7.50 -18.82 3.43
C SER A 73 -6.11 -19.42 3.64
N ALA A 74 -5.04 -18.71 3.25
CA ALA A 74 -3.65 -19.10 3.41
C ALA A 74 -3.17 -18.94 4.86
N SER A 75 -3.70 -17.99 5.62
CA SER A 75 -3.38 -17.83 7.05
C SER A 75 -3.80 -19.03 7.92
N SER A 76 -4.62 -19.95 7.37
CA SER A 76 -4.89 -21.26 7.98
C SER A 76 -3.78 -22.31 7.77
N TRP A 77 -2.85 -22.06 6.85
CA TRP A 77 -1.74 -22.94 6.48
C TRP A 77 -0.44 -22.55 7.21
N GLY A 78 -0.50 -22.42 8.53
CA GLY A 78 0.67 -22.33 9.41
C GLY A 78 1.48 -21.04 9.28
N GLU A 79 1.93 -20.52 10.43
CA GLU A 79 2.95 -19.49 10.46
C GLU A 79 4.15 -19.95 9.62
N THR A 80 4.49 -19.23 8.55
CA THR A 80 5.85 -19.25 8.00
C THR A 80 6.76 -18.50 8.97
N GLY A 81 6.80 -18.97 10.21
CA GLY A 81 7.65 -18.46 11.27
C GLY A 81 9.10 -18.84 10.97
N GLY A 82 9.88 -17.82 10.60
CA GLY A 82 11.33 -17.76 10.85
C GLY A 82 12.17 -18.90 10.29
N GLY A 83 12.56 -18.81 9.03
CA GLY A 83 13.58 -19.74 8.50
C GLY A 83 14.26 -19.35 7.18
N GLY A 84 13.85 -18.26 6.54
CA GLY A 84 14.53 -17.74 5.35
C GLY A 84 15.85 -17.05 5.72
N ALA A 85 16.84 -17.11 4.82
CA ALA A 85 18.01 -16.25 4.94
C ALA A 85 17.57 -14.79 5.00
N LYS A 86 17.98 -14.07 6.05
CA LYS A 86 17.66 -12.64 6.19
C LYS A 86 18.46 -11.87 5.14
N VAL A 87 17.75 -11.09 4.33
CA VAL A 87 18.34 -10.17 3.35
C VAL A 87 18.34 -8.75 3.92
N PRO A 88 19.33 -7.91 3.56
CA PRO A 88 19.35 -6.52 3.97
C PRO A 88 18.04 -5.82 3.60
N THR A 89 17.35 -5.28 4.59
CA THR A 89 16.01 -4.70 4.48
C THR A 89 16.02 -3.25 4.98
N ALA A 90 15.37 -2.35 4.25
CA ALA A 90 15.09 -0.99 4.68
C ALA A 90 13.59 -0.83 4.97
N VAL A 91 13.27 -0.01 5.97
CA VAL A 91 11.89 0.36 6.30
C VAL A 91 11.78 1.88 6.29
N LEU A 92 10.80 2.37 5.53
CA LEU A 92 10.42 3.78 5.47
C LEU A 92 9.01 3.91 6.06
N VAL A 93 8.90 4.63 7.16
CA VAL A 93 7.66 4.78 7.95
C VAL A 93 7.11 6.18 7.73
N SER A 94 5.86 6.27 7.28
CA SER A 94 5.15 7.55 7.15
C SER A 94 4.54 7.99 8.49
N ALA A 95 4.04 9.22 8.57
CA ALA A 95 3.53 9.78 9.83
C ALA A 95 2.34 9.00 10.41
N HIS A 96 1.56 8.32 9.57
CA HIS A 96 0.36 7.57 9.95
C HIS A 96 0.53 6.05 9.87
N ASP A 97 1.77 5.57 9.72
CA ASP A 97 2.06 4.15 9.71
C ASP A 97 2.19 3.60 11.15
N VAL A 98 1.77 2.36 11.35
CA VAL A 98 1.75 1.65 12.64
C VAL A 98 2.94 0.68 12.79
N ALA A 99 3.94 0.78 11.93
CA ALA A 99 5.10 -0.08 11.91
C ALA A 99 5.86 -0.08 13.26
N VAL A 100 5.98 -1.25 13.89
CA VAL A 100 6.70 -1.43 15.15
C VAL A 100 8.10 -1.96 14.87
N ARG A 101 9.12 -1.10 15.05
CA ARG A 101 10.54 -1.44 14.78
C ARG A 101 11.00 -2.74 15.44
N LEU A 102 10.60 -2.97 16.68
CA LEU A 102 10.97 -4.18 17.42
C LEU A 102 10.52 -5.48 16.71
N TRP A 103 9.32 -5.48 16.12
CA TRP A 103 8.81 -6.63 15.38
C TRP A 103 9.51 -6.77 14.02
N ALA A 104 9.78 -5.65 13.34
CA ALA A 104 10.55 -5.66 12.09
C ALA A 104 11.97 -6.20 12.27
N GLU A 105 12.68 -5.79 13.34
CA GLU A 105 14.03 -6.27 13.66
C GLU A 105 14.05 -7.73 14.12
N ARG A 106 12.98 -8.22 14.75
CA ARG A 106 12.81 -9.64 15.08
C ARG A 106 12.82 -10.49 13.80
N ASP A 107 12.03 -10.08 12.80
CA ASP A 107 11.71 -10.92 11.64
C ASP A 107 12.67 -10.71 10.45
N HIS A 108 13.29 -9.54 10.33
CA HIS A 108 14.14 -9.15 9.20
C HIS A 108 15.55 -8.72 9.61
N ASP A 109 16.45 -8.50 8.64
CA ASP A 109 17.75 -7.85 8.84
C ASP A 109 17.61 -6.37 8.44
N ILE A 110 17.20 -5.54 9.40
CA ILE A 110 16.94 -4.11 9.16
C ILE A 110 18.28 -3.36 9.16
N VAL A 111 18.70 -2.91 7.99
CA VAL A 111 19.95 -2.14 7.80
C VAL A 111 19.72 -0.63 7.72
N ARG A 112 18.47 -0.21 7.50
CA ARG A 112 18.05 1.19 7.45
C ARG A 112 16.62 1.34 7.95
N TRP A 113 16.39 2.37 8.77
CA TRP A 113 15.08 2.73 9.30
C TRP A 113 14.91 4.24 9.22
N THR A 114 13.92 4.69 8.46
CA THR A 114 13.65 6.11 8.22
C THR A 114 12.21 6.42 8.63
N GLU A 115 12.02 7.46 9.43
CA GLU A 115 10.70 7.95 9.84
C GLU A 115 10.49 9.34 9.25
N LEU A 116 9.31 9.56 8.66
CA LEU A 116 8.89 10.84 8.13
C LEU A 116 7.84 11.47 9.04
N ASP A 117 7.84 12.80 9.12
CA ASP A 117 6.87 13.60 9.88
C ASP A 117 5.60 13.94 9.09
N ARG A 118 5.47 13.38 7.88
CA ARG A 118 4.36 13.62 6.94
C ARG A 118 4.08 12.42 6.05
N GLY A 119 2.92 12.44 5.40
CA GLY A 119 2.49 11.45 4.43
C GLY A 119 1.69 10.31 5.06
N GLY A 120 0.72 9.82 4.30
CA GLY A 120 -0.16 8.73 4.68
C GLY A 120 0.28 7.37 4.12
N HIS A 121 -0.71 6.56 3.76
CA HIS A 121 -0.51 5.20 3.23
C HIS A 121 0.07 5.20 1.81
N PHE A 122 -0.28 6.18 0.98
CA PHE A 122 0.15 6.27 -0.41
C PHE A 122 1.44 7.10 -0.51
N LEU A 123 2.43 6.79 0.33
CA LEU A 123 3.63 7.62 0.52
C LEU A 123 4.39 7.93 -0.78
N SER A 124 4.44 6.99 -1.72
CA SER A 124 5.09 7.20 -3.02
C SER A 124 4.35 8.20 -3.93
N LEU A 125 3.06 8.43 -3.69
CA LEU A 125 2.23 9.41 -4.37
C LEU A 125 2.19 10.74 -3.60
N GLU A 126 2.16 10.70 -2.27
CA GLU A 126 2.05 11.87 -1.39
C GLU A 126 3.38 12.60 -1.18
N ALA A 127 4.49 11.86 -1.09
CA ALA A 127 5.83 12.41 -0.88
C ALA A 127 6.87 11.74 -1.82
N PRO A 128 6.70 11.87 -3.16
CA PRO A 128 7.51 11.14 -4.13
C PRO A 128 9.00 11.42 -4.00
N GLU A 129 9.40 12.65 -3.69
CA GLU A 129 10.81 13.00 -3.51
C GLU A 129 11.42 12.29 -2.29
N ALA A 130 10.69 12.25 -1.17
CA ALA A 130 11.15 11.59 0.05
C ALA A 130 11.31 10.08 -0.17
N PHE A 131 10.32 9.45 -0.82
CA PHE A 131 10.38 8.05 -1.22
C PHE A 131 11.59 7.76 -2.12
N VAL A 132 11.80 8.57 -3.17
CA VAL A 132 12.90 8.38 -4.11
C VAL A 132 14.26 8.58 -3.44
N VAL A 133 14.39 9.56 -2.55
CA VAL A 133 15.63 9.78 -1.78
C VAL A 133 15.96 8.56 -0.93
N ASP A 134 14.99 8.05 -0.16
CA ASP A 134 15.22 6.92 0.73
C ASP A 134 15.62 5.65 -0.03
N VAL A 135 14.93 5.33 -1.12
CA VAL A 135 15.28 4.20 -2.00
C VAL A 135 16.69 4.34 -2.56
N ARG A 136 17.07 5.54 -3.02
CA ARG A 136 18.41 5.78 -3.59
C ARG A 136 19.50 5.65 -2.55
N GLU A 137 19.28 6.16 -1.34
CA GLU A 137 20.25 6.05 -0.24
C GLU A 137 20.43 4.60 0.18
N PHE A 138 19.35 3.83 0.33
CA PHE A 138 19.42 2.40 0.63
C PHE A 138 20.31 1.63 -0.37
N PHE A 139 20.07 1.79 -1.68
CA PHE A 139 20.87 1.08 -2.68
C PHE A 139 22.31 1.60 -2.79
N ARG A 140 22.53 2.89 -2.56
CA ARG A 140 23.89 3.46 -2.52
C ARG A 140 24.71 2.84 -1.39
N ASP A 141 24.13 2.75 -0.20
CA ASP A 141 24.81 2.17 0.96
C ASP A 141 25.08 0.68 0.75
N LEU A 142 24.14 -0.05 0.16
CA LEU A 142 24.32 -1.47 -0.17
C LEU A 142 25.42 -1.74 -1.19
N TRP A 143 25.54 -0.92 -2.24
CA TRP A 143 26.58 -1.10 -3.26
C TRP A 143 27.95 -0.58 -2.84
N SER A 144 28.03 0.17 -1.75
CA SER A 144 29.29 0.66 -1.18
C SER A 144 29.95 -0.33 -0.21
N ARG A 145 29.28 -1.44 0.12
CA ARG A 145 29.76 -2.54 0.95
C ARG A 145 30.39 -3.64 0.09
#